data_AF-B7KF81-F1
#
_entry.id   AF-B7KF81-F1
#
_cell.length_a   1.000
_cell.length_b   1.000
_cell.length_c   1.000
_cell.angle_alpha   90.00
_cell.angle_beta   90.00
_cell.angle_gamma   90.00
#
_symmetry.space_group_name_H-M   'P 1'
#
loop_
_entity.id
_entity.type
_entity.pdbx_description
1 polymer ?
#
loop_
_entity_poly.entity_id
_entity_poly.type
_entity_poly.pdbx_seq_one_letter_code
_entity_poly.pdbx_strand_id
1 'polypeptide(L)'
;MSTFSTSLTANLIQQQTNYRRWHRHQSKCQILRSQLGFNQVVSSRPAVCQGCSHYHGKAYGQSRTTRTRLICGFHPYGWTANDNCPDWQEKY
;
A
#
# COMPACT_ATOMS: atom_id res chain seq x y z
N MET A 1 29.85 -31.29 -15.03
CA MET A 1 28.78 -30.33 -14.70
C MET A 1 29.24 -29.52 -13.49
N SER A 2 29.77 -28.31 -13.68
CA SER A 2 30.36 -27.54 -12.58
C SER A 2 29.28 -26.85 -11.75
N THR A 3 29.17 -27.22 -10.48
CA THR A 3 28.38 -26.51 -9.48
C THR A 3 29.14 -25.24 -9.09
N PHE A 4 28.76 -24.09 -9.67
CA PHE A 4 29.24 -22.80 -9.20
C PHE A 4 28.65 -22.55 -7.81
N SER A 5 29.47 -22.79 -6.78
CA SER A 5 29.15 -22.37 -5.42
C SER A 5 29.31 -20.85 -5.36
N THR A 6 28.21 -20.11 -5.47
CA THR A 6 28.22 -18.66 -5.24
C THR A 6 28.54 -18.42 -3.77
N SER A 7 29.78 -18.04 -3.48
CA SER A 7 30.16 -17.55 -2.16
C SER A 7 29.34 -16.30 -1.84
N LEU A 8 28.36 -16.46 -0.96
CA LEU A 8 27.55 -15.33 -0.49
C LEU A 8 28.46 -14.40 0.31
N THR A 9 28.53 -13.14 -0.09
CA THR A 9 29.27 -12.14 0.68
C THR A 9 28.61 -11.93 2.05
N ALA A 10 29.39 -11.56 3.06
CA ALA A 10 28.87 -11.29 4.41
C ALA A 10 27.72 -10.26 4.41
N ASN A 11 27.80 -9.25 3.52
CA ASN A 11 26.74 -8.25 3.32
C ASN A 11 25.44 -8.88 2.80
N LEU A 12 25.52 -9.78 1.82
CA LEU A 12 24.35 -10.46 1.28
C LEU A 12 23.69 -11.35 2.33
N ILE A 13 24.48 -12.08 3.12
CA ILE A 13 23.97 -12.87 4.25
C ILE A 13 23.26 -11.98 5.27
N GLN A 14 23.86 -10.85 5.65
CA GLN A 14 23.28 -9.90 6.59
C GLN A 14 21.98 -9.28 6.07
N GLN A 15 21.91 -8.93 4.78
CA GLN A 15 20.68 -8.43 4.17
C GLN A 15 19.58 -9.50 4.18
N GLN A 16 19.91 -10.74 3.81
CA GLN A 16 18.96 -11.86 3.84
C GLN A 16 18.48 -12.18 5.25
N THR A 17 19.33 -12.08 6.27
CA THR A 17 18.91 -12.31 7.67
C THR A 17 18.00 -11.18 8.16
N ASN A 18 18.32 -9.92 7.85
CA ASN A 18 17.46 -8.77 8.14
C ASN A 18 16.09 -8.90 7.48
N TYR A 19 16.06 -9.25 6.19
CA TYR A 19 14.83 -9.51 5.45
C TYR A 19 14.00 -10.65 6.07
N ARG A 20 14.63 -11.79 6.39
CA ARG A 20 13.95 -12.92 7.04
C ARG A 20 13.42 -12.58 8.44
N ARG A 21 14.14 -11.75 9.20
CA ARG A 21 13.68 -11.26 10.52
C ARG A 21 12.49 -10.32 10.36
N TRP A 22 12.59 -9.36 9.44
CA TRP A 22 11.50 -8.45 9.11
C TRP A 22 10.24 -9.21 8.67
N HIS A 23 10.37 -10.19 7.77
CA HIS A 23 9.26 -11.02 7.31
C HIS A 23 8.60 -11.81 8.44
N ARG A 24 9.39 -12.46 9.31
CA ARG A 24 8.85 -13.18 10.47
C ARG A 24 8.06 -12.24 11.40
N HIS A 25 8.58 -11.05 11.64
CA HIS A 25 7.89 -10.04 12.42
C HIS A 25 6.57 -9.60 11.76
N GLN A 26 6.57 -9.27 10.46
CA GLN A 26 5.37 -8.88 9.73
C GLN A 26 4.30 -9.99 9.74
N SER A 27 4.70 -11.25 9.52
CA SER A 27 3.81 -12.41 9.57
C SER A 27 3.15 -12.56 10.94
N LYS A 28 3.93 -12.45 12.02
CA LYS A 28 3.41 -12.48 13.40
C LYS A 28 2.40 -11.35 13.65
N CYS A 29 2.72 -10.13 13.21
CA CYS A 29 1.82 -8.99 13.32
C CYS A 29 0.51 -9.20 12.54
N GLN A 30 0.58 -9.79 11.35
CA GLN A 30 -0.61 -10.12 10.55
C GLN A 30 -1.51 -11.13 11.26
N ILE A 31 -0.94 -12.19 11.85
CA ILE A 31 -1.69 -13.20 12.63
C ILE A 31 -2.40 -12.56 13.83
N LEU A 32 -1.67 -11.73 14.60
CA LEU A 32 -2.26 -11.05 15.75
C LEU A 32 -3.40 -10.11 15.33
N ARG A 33 -3.23 -9.38 14.22
CA ARG A 33 -4.29 -8.51 13.67
C ARG A 33 -5.53 -9.30 13.28
N SER A 34 -5.39 -10.48 12.65
CA SER A 34 -6.55 -11.28 12.24
C SER A 34 -7.30 -11.86 13.43
N GLN A 35 -6.59 -12.35 14.45
CA GLN A 35 -7.20 -12.87 15.68
C GLN A 35 -8.05 -11.83 16.42
N LEU A 36 -7.63 -10.56 16.38
CA LEU A 36 -8.34 -9.44 16.97
C LEU A 36 -9.43 -8.84 16.06
N GLY A 37 -9.69 -9.44 14.88
CA GLY A 37 -10.72 -8.96 13.94
C GLY A 37 -10.29 -7.74 13.10
N PHE A 38 -9.01 -7.37 13.09
CA PHE A 38 -8.47 -6.28 12.25
C PHE A 38 -8.02 -6.75 10.86
N ASN A 39 -8.57 -7.87 10.35
CA ASN A 39 -8.27 -8.40 9.02
C ASN A 39 -8.99 -7.64 7.89
N GLN A 40 -10.00 -6.83 8.20
CA GLN A 40 -10.68 -5.98 7.23
C GLN A 40 -10.12 -4.56 7.32
N VAL A 41 -9.22 -4.20 6.40
CA VAL A 41 -8.79 -2.81 6.22
C VAL A 41 -9.76 -2.18 5.22
N VAL A 42 -10.67 -1.34 5.71
CA VAL A 42 -11.53 -0.55 4.84
C VAL A 42 -10.65 0.26 3.90
N SER A 43 -10.90 0.15 2.60
CA SER A 43 -10.13 0.88 1.60
C SER A 43 -10.25 2.37 1.86
N SER A 44 -9.11 3.06 1.94
CA SER A 44 -9.06 4.53 2.01
C SER A 44 -9.32 5.21 0.66
N ARG A 45 -9.72 4.43 -0.36
CA ARG A 45 -10.13 4.88 -1.69
C ARG A 45 -11.66 5.00 -1.70
N PRO A 46 -12.21 6.21 -1.97
CA PRO A 46 -13.65 6.37 -2.13
C PRO A 46 -14.20 5.48 -3.25
N ALA A 47 -15.44 5.02 -3.09
CA ALA A 47 -16.13 4.17 -4.07
C ALA A 47 -16.15 4.82 -5.47
N VAL A 48 -16.53 6.10 -5.56
CA VAL A 48 -16.55 6.94 -6.78
C VAL A 48 -15.19 7.15 -7.44
N CYS A 49 -14.10 6.72 -6.79
CA CYS A 49 -12.75 6.78 -7.35
C CYS A 49 -12.15 5.42 -7.68
N GLN A 50 -12.79 4.27 -7.44
CA GLN A 50 -12.20 2.94 -7.68
C GLN A 50 -11.76 2.69 -9.14
N GLY A 51 -12.48 3.22 -10.14
CA GLY A 51 -12.13 3.15 -11.57
C GLY A 51 -11.49 4.42 -12.15
N CYS A 52 -11.24 5.46 -11.34
CA CYS A 52 -10.63 6.70 -11.84
C CYS A 52 -9.17 6.48 -12.28
N SER A 53 -8.85 6.80 -13.53
CA SER A 53 -7.48 6.72 -14.09
C SER A 53 -6.50 7.71 -13.45
N HIS A 54 -7.02 8.76 -12.80
CA HIS A 54 -6.25 9.80 -12.14
C HIS A 54 -6.28 9.70 -10.60
N TYR A 55 -6.62 8.52 -10.06
CA TYR A 55 -6.58 8.32 -8.61
C TYR A 55 -5.14 8.52 -8.07
N HIS A 56 -5.03 9.42 -7.09
CA HIS A 56 -3.76 9.83 -6.49
C HIS A 56 -3.51 9.15 -5.14
N GLY A 57 -4.46 9.25 -4.21
CA GLY A 57 -4.46 8.49 -2.95
C GLY A 57 -3.30 8.74 -1.98
N LYS A 58 -2.59 9.86 -2.07
CA LYS A 58 -1.47 10.20 -1.15
C LYS A 58 -1.87 11.23 -0.10
N ALA A 59 -1.18 11.17 1.03
CA ALA A 59 -1.30 12.17 2.10
C ALA A 59 0.00 12.96 2.22
N TYR A 60 -0.15 14.27 2.30
CA TYR A 60 0.92 15.24 2.49
C TYR A 60 0.85 15.83 3.90
N GLY A 61 1.96 16.34 4.40
CA GLY A 61 2.07 16.86 5.76
C GLY A 61 2.58 15.83 6.77
N GLN A 62 3.28 16.32 7.78
CA GLN A 62 4.01 15.50 8.77
C GLN A 62 3.26 15.40 10.10
N SER A 63 2.48 16.42 10.48
CA SER A 63 1.70 16.44 11.72
C SER A 63 0.25 16.03 11.48
N ARG A 64 -0.45 15.56 12.52
CA ARG A 64 -1.89 15.22 12.43
C ARG A 64 -2.76 16.41 11.98
N THR A 65 -2.38 17.63 12.36
CA THR A 65 -3.12 18.85 12.03
C THR A 65 -2.86 19.35 10.62
N THR A 66 -1.68 19.04 10.04
CA THR A 66 -1.29 19.47 8.69
C THR A 66 -1.49 18.38 7.64
N ARG A 67 -1.95 17.19 8.05
CA ARG A 67 -2.03 16.03 7.17
C ARG A 67 -3.24 16.15 6.24
N THR A 68 -2.99 16.42 4.97
CA THR A 68 -4.01 16.53 3.93
C THR A 68 -3.89 15.38 2.95
N ARG A 69 -4.99 14.64 2.75
CA ARG A 69 -5.08 13.55 1.76
C ARG A 69 -5.63 14.10 0.45
N LEU A 70 -4.88 13.92 -0.63
CA LEU A 70 -5.32 14.23 -1.98
C LEU A 70 -5.77 12.95 -2.67
N ILE A 71 -7.00 12.93 -3.16
CA ILE A 71 -7.70 11.74 -3.63
C ILE A 71 -7.48 11.51 -5.12
N CYS A 72 -7.70 12.52 -5.96
CA CYS A 72 -7.54 12.46 -7.43
C CYS A 72 -6.67 13.62 -7.92
N GLY A 73 -6.01 13.44 -9.07
CA GLY A 73 -5.20 14.47 -9.72
C GLY A 73 -6.02 15.65 -10.24
N PHE A 74 -7.24 15.41 -10.73
CA PHE A 74 -8.16 16.45 -11.20
C PHE A 74 -9.14 16.92 -10.11
N HIS A 75 -9.45 16.04 -9.16
CA HIS A 75 -10.33 16.34 -8.04
C HIS A 75 -9.59 16.08 -6.72
N PRO A 76 -8.82 17.06 -6.19
CA PRO A 76 -7.95 16.86 -5.03
C PRO A 76 -8.66 16.31 -3.81
N TYR A 77 -9.94 16.65 -3.61
CA TYR A 77 -10.76 16.18 -2.49
C TYR A 77 -11.73 15.04 -2.86
N GLY A 78 -11.58 14.47 -4.05
CA GLY A 78 -12.49 13.44 -4.59
C GLY A 78 -13.65 14.05 -5.39
N TRP A 79 -14.33 13.18 -6.12
CA TRP A 79 -15.54 13.54 -6.86
C TRP A 79 -16.72 13.65 -5.89
N THR A 80 -17.49 14.73 -5.99
CA THR A 80 -18.54 15.07 -5.02
C THR A 80 -19.95 14.78 -5.50
N ALA A 81 -20.16 14.55 -6.80
CA ALA A 81 -21.47 14.17 -7.30
C ALA A 81 -21.76 12.68 -7.01
N ASN A 82 -23.05 12.32 -7.00
CA ASN A 82 -23.50 10.96 -6.67
C ASN A 82 -23.17 9.92 -7.76
N ASP A 83 -22.71 10.36 -8.92
CA ASP A 83 -22.35 9.50 -10.05
C ASP A 83 -20.85 9.16 -10.07
N ASN A 84 -20.44 8.32 -11.01
CA ASN A 84 -19.03 8.02 -11.25
C ASN A 84 -18.25 9.29 -11.63
N CYS A 85 -16.97 9.34 -11.24
CA CYS A 85 -16.05 10.38 -11.70
C CYS A 85 -16.01 10.41 -13.24
N PRO A 86 -15.92 11.58 -13.90
CA PRO A 86 -15.84 11.66 -15.37
C PRO A 86 -14.64 10.91 -15.95
N ASP A 87 -13.56 10.75 -15.16
CA ASP A 87 -12.37 9.99 -15.53
C ASP A 87 -12.46 8.49 -15.14
N TRP A 88 -13.65 8.02 -14.76
CA TRP A 88 -13.87 6.63 -14.41
C TRP A 88 -13.84 5.76 -15.66
N GLN A 89 -12.96 4.78 -15.66
CA GLN A 89 -12.92 3.74 -16.67
C GLN A 89 -13.25 2.40 -16.02
N GLU A 90 -14.27 1.74 -16.55
CA GLU A 90 -14.55 0.36 -16.21
C GLU A 90 -13.38 -0.48 -16.73
N LYS A 91 -12.72 -1.22 -15.83
CA LYS A 91 -11.68 -2.16 -16.24
C LYS A 91 -12.39 -3.36 -16.84
N TYR A 92 -12.32 -3.48 -18.17
CA TYR A 92 -12.74 -4.64 -18.95
C TYR A 92 -12.15 -5.95 -18.42
#